data_AF-A0A0E3NJ16-F1
#
_entry.id   AF-A0A0E3NJ16-F1
#
_cell.length_a   1.000
_cell.length_b   1.000
_cell.length_c   1.000
_cell.angle_alpha   90.00
_cell.angle_beta   90.00
_cell.angle_gamma   90.00
#
_symmetry.space_group_name_H-M   'P 1'
#
loop_
_entity.id
_entity.type
_entity.pdbx_description
1 polymer ?
#
loop_
_entity_poly.entity_id
_entity_poly.type
_entity_poly.pdbx_seq_one_letter_code
_entity_poly.pdbx_strand_id
1 'polypeptide(L)'
;MQFREQDKPYLAGNQILRNDKVYIVAYESTVEKNKYLVLPFNIALILPLFDGTNNLSDIKKNALEIFSSLFGKVRKEGQEISSEKLSEIVDQTVESILSLNMLTLEGERSPSLENLVKLIPDIEGYQSSIVRLSRPLSVSI
;
A
#
# COMPACT_ATOMS: atom_id res chain seq x y z
N MET A 1 10.39 -1.75 14.71
CA MET A 1 9.26 -1.04 15.33
C MET A 1 8.07 -1.99 15.30
N GLN A 2 7.36 -2.17 16.42
CA GLN A 2 6.21 -3.08 16.48
C GLN A 2 4.94 -2.26 16.67
N PHE A 3 4.04 -2.31 15.69
CA PHE A 3 2.75 -1.62 15.74
C PHE A 3 1.75 -2.39 16.60
N ARG A 4 0.94 -1.66 17.35
CA ARG A 4 -0.16 -2.16 18.18
C ARG A 4 -1.49 -1.89 17.50
N GLU A 5 -2.54 -2.61 17.91
CA GLU A 5 -3.85 -2.50 17.26
C GLU A 5 -4.44 -1.09 17.31
N GLN A 6 -4.22 -0.36 18.42
CA GLN A 6 -4.66 1.03 18.58
C GLN A 6 -3.80 2.07 17.87
N ASP A 7 -2.65 1.68 17.33
CA ASP A 7 -1.73 2.60 16.69
C ASP A 7 -2.35 3.14 15.39
N LYS A 8 -2.05 4.40 15.10
CA LYS A 8 -2.51 5.09 13.88
C LYS A 8 -1.32 5.35 12.96
N PRO A 9 -0.79 4.30 12.31
CA PRO A 9 0.36 4.43 11.44
C PRO A 9 0.06 5.33 10.24
N TYR A 10 1.07 6.08 9.83
CA TYR A 10 1.06 6.80 8.58
C TYR A 10 2.36 6.61 7.81
N LEU A 11 2.27 6.83 6.50
CA LEU A 11 3.43 6.84 5.63
C LEU A 11 4.42 7.95 6.04
N ALA A 12 5.66 7.58 6.32
CA ALA A 12 6.69 8.50 6.78
C ALA A 12 7.04 9.57 5.72
N GLY A 13 7.48 10.75 6.14
CA GLY A 13 7.75 11.91 5.28
C GLY A 13 8.73 11.65 4.13
N ASN A 14 9.71 10.78 4.34
CA ASN A 14 10.70 10.39 3.33
C ASN A 14 10.18 9.34 2.32
N GLN A 15 8.97 8.83 2.51
CA GLN A 15 8.34 7.84 1.65
C GLN A 15 7.32 8.53 0.74
N ILE A 16 7.51 8.43 -0.57
CA ILE A 16 6.64 9.06 -1.56
C ILE A 16 5.94 7.96 -2.35
N LEU A 17 4.60 8.00 -2.36
CA LEU A 17 3.79 7.20 -3.28
C LEU A 17 3.53 7.97 -4.55
N ARG A 18 3.64 7.28 -5.68
CA ARG A 18 3.32 7.82 -7.00
C ARG A 18 2.59 6.77 -7.82
N ASN A 19 1.50 7.17 -8.44
CA ASN A 19 0.78 6.39 -9.43
C ASN A 19 1.32 6.76 -10.82
N ASP A 20 1.98 5.82 -11.50
CA ASP A 20 2.51 6.00 -12.86
C ASP A 20 1.50 5.58 -13.94
N LYS A 21 0.20 5.58 -13.61
CA LYS A 21 -0.95 5.15 -14.43
C LYS A 21 -1.05 3.63 -14.65
N VAL A 22 0.06 2.91 -14.46
CA VAL A 22 0.12 1.44 -14.64
C VAL A 22 0.39 0.72 -13.32
N TYR A 23 1.08 1.36 -12.39
CA TYR A 23 1.46 0.79 -11.10
C TYR A 23 1.64 1.88 -10.05
N ILE A 24 1.61 1.50 -8.77
CA ILE A 24 2.03 2.38 -7.67
C ILE A 24 3.48 2.08 -7.31
N VAL A 25 4.29 3.12 -7.29
CA VAL A 25 5.68 3.06 -6.83
C VAL A 25 5.82 3.76 -5.49
N ALA A 26 6.49 3.09 -4.58
CA ALA A 26 6.99 3.61 -3.33
C ALA A 26 8.45 4.06 -3.50
N TYR A 27 8.73 5.33 -3.25
CA TYR A 27 10.07 5.90 -3.28
C TYR A 27 10.51 6.26 -1.86
N GLU A 28 11.66 5.77 -1.45
CA GLU A 28 12.37 6.29 -0.29
C GLU A 28 13.41 7.29 -0.81
N SER A 29 13.19 8.58 -0.52
CA SER A 29 14.12 9.66 -0.87
C SER A 29 14.88 10.09 0.38
N THR A 30 16.17 9.79 0.42
CA THR A 30 17.08 10.29 1.45
C THR A 30 18.28 10.94 0.79
N VAL A 31 18.98 11.82 1.52
CA VAL A 31 20.19 12.50 1.04
C VAL A 31 21.27 11.50 0.57
N GLU A 32 21.31 10.32 1.18
CA GLU A 32 22.34 9.29 0.95
C GLU A 32 21.92 8.22 -0.06
N LYS A 33 20.61 7.98 -0.22
CA LYS A 33 20.10 6.87 -1.02
C LYS A 33 18.68 7.13 -1.53
N ASN A 34 18.50 6.84 -2.81
CA ASN A 34 17.19 6.71 -3.43
C ASN A 34 16.87 5.22 -3.62
N LYS A 35 15.81 4.73 -2.97
CA LYS A 35 15.25 3.40 -3.23
C LYS A 35 13.87 3.55 -3.86
N TYR A 36 13.54 2.66 -4.77
CA TYR A 36 12.19 2.53 -5.28
C TYR A 36 11.73 1.08 -5.18
N LEU A 37 10.44 0.91 -4.91
CA LEU A 37 9.76 -0.38 -4.82
C LEU A 37 8.44 -0.27 -5.60
N VAL A 38 8.26 -1.15 -6.59
CA VAL A 38 6.95 -1.32 -7.22
C VAL A 38 6.08 -2.13 -6.27
N LEU A 39 4.95 -1.55 -5.86
CA LEU A 39 4.08 -2.20 -4.88
C LEU A 39 3.26 -3.32 -5.54
N PRO A 40 3.16 -4.50 -4.92
CA PRO A 40 2.12 -5.46 -5.25
C PRO A 40 0.73 -4.81 -5.23
N PHE A 41 -0.18 -5.26 -6.10
CA PHE A 41 -1.50 -4.62 -6.26
C PHE A 41 -2.30 -4.54 -4.96
N ASN A 42 -2.32 -5.63 -4.18
CA ASN A 42 -2.97 -5.68 -2.87
C ASN A 42 -2.39 -4.64 -1.89
N ILE A 43 -1.08 -4.46 -1.88
CA ILE A 43 -0.41 -3.45 -1.06
C ILE A 43 -0.74 -2.04 -1.58
N ALA A 44 -0.64 -1.82 -2.89
CA ALA A 44 -0.93 -0.57 -3.56
C ALA A 44 -2.35 -0.05 -3.24
N LEU A 45 -3.34 -0.96 -3.17
CA LEU A 45 -4.72 -0.62 -2.85
C LEU A 45 -4.93 -0.14 -1.42
N ILE A 46 -4.27 -0.77 -0.45
CA ILE A 46 -4.59 -0.53 0.98
C ILE A 46 -3.55 0.35 1.69
N LEU A 47 -2.34 0.50 1.15
CA LEU A 47 -1.31 1.35 1.73
C LEU A 47 -1.77 2.81 1.93
N PRO A 48 -2.58 3.42 1.04
CA PRO A 48 -3.13 4.77 1.28
C PRO A 48 -4.05 4.88 2.51
N LEU A 49 -4.56 3.77 3.07
CA LEU A 49 -5.33 3.77 4.32
C LEU A 49 -4.47 4.07 5.55
N PHE A 50 -3.14 3.95 5.43
CA PHE A 50 -2.16 4.31 6.45
C PHE A 50 -1.85 5.80 6.36
N ASP A 51 -2.83 6.63 6.72
CA ASP A 51 -2.77 8.10 6.68
C ASP A 51 -2.74 8.75 8.08
N GLY A 52 -2.74 7.92 9.13
CA GLY A 52 -2.71 8.34 10.53
C GLY A 52 -4.08 8.72 11.10
N THR A 53 -5.17 8.47 10.36
CA THR A 53 -6.55 8.67 10.86
C THR A 53 -7.10 7.40 11.49
N ASN A 54 -6.89 6.27 10.81
CA ASN A 54 -7.40 4.94 11.14
C ASN A 54 -6.40 4.15 12.00
N ASN A 55 -6.92 3.32 12.92
CA ASN A 55 -6.10 2.32 13.60
C ASN A 55 -5.99 1.03 12.76
N LEU A 56 -5.22 0.03 13.21
CA LEU A 56 -5.04 -1.21 12.44
C LEU A 56 -6.35 -1.99 12.22
N SER A 57 -7.24 -2.01 13.22
CA SER A 57 -8.54 -2.68 13.11
C SER A 57 -9.43 -2.00 12.06
N ASP A 58 -9.44 -0.67 12.05
CA ASP A 58 -10.18 0.13 11.06
C ASP A 58 -9.61 -0.09 9.66
N ILE A 59 -8.28 -0.13 9.52
CA ILE A 59 -7.60 -0.41 8.25
C ILE A 59 -7.97 -1.80 7.73
N LYS A 60 -7.93 -2.83 8.58
CA LYS A 60 -8.32 -4.20 8.19
C LYS A 60 -9.77 -4.28 7.72
N LYS A 61 -10.68 -3.62 8.44
CA LYS A 61 -12.10 -3.55 8.05
C LYS A 61 -12.27 -2.88 6.68
N ASN A 62 -11.66 -1.71 6.48
CA ASN A 62 -11.73 -0.98 5.21
C ASN A 62 -11.08 -1.78 4.06
N ALA A 63 -9.96 -2.44 4.33
CA ALA A 63 -9.30 -3.32 3.36
C ALA A 63 -10.21 -4.48 2.94
N LEU A 64 -10.91 -5.12 3.90
CA LEU A 64 -11.85 -6.19 3.62
C LEU A 64 -12.99 -5.73 2.70
N GLU A 65 -13.53 -4.52 2.91
CA GLU A 65 -14.55 -3.93 2.04
C GLU A 65 -14.03 -3.68 0.62
N ILE A 66 -12.81 -3.15 0.49
CA ILE A 66 -12.15 -2.92 -0.81
C ILE A 66 -11.97 -4.25 -1.56
N PHE A 67 -11.39 -5.27 -0.93
CA PHE A 67 -11.19 -6.57 -1.57
C PHE A 67 -12.51 -7.23 -1.92
N SER A 68 -13.50 -7.22 -1.02
CA SER A 68 -14.82 -7.82 -1.28
C SER A 68 -15.49 -7.19 -2.51
N SER A 69 -15.41 -5.86 -2.64
CA SER A 69 -15.92 -5.12 -3.80
C SER A 69 -15.19 -5.50 -5.10
N LEU A 70 -13.87 -5.65 -5.05
CA LEU A 70 -13.06 -6.07 -6.20
C LEU A 70 -13.39 -7.50 -6.64
N PHE A 71 -13.47 -8.44 -5.71
CA PHE A 71 -13.85 -9.82 -6.02
C PHE A 71 -15.29 -9.93 -6.54
N GLY A 72 -16.21 -9.07 -6.06
CA GLY A 72 -17.56 -8.96 -6.60
C GLY A 72 -17.62 -8.43 -8.04
N LYS A 73 -16.69 -7.54 -8.42
CA LYS A 73 -16.61 -6.97 -9.78
C LYS A 73 -15.90 -7.86 -10.81
N VAL A 74 -14.94 -8.66 -10.36
CA VAL A 74 -14.07 -9.46 -11.26
C VAL A 74 -14.64 -10.86 -11.56
N ARG A 75 -15.67 -11.32 -10.84
CA ARG A 75 -16.16 -12.70 -10.94
C ARG A 75 -17.32 -12.89 -11.92
N LYS A 76 -17.20 -13.96 -12.72
CA LYS A 76 -18.34 -14.67 -13.34
C LYS A 76 -18.99 -15.57 -12.28
N GLU A 77 -20.30 -15.79 -12.41
CA GLU A 77 -21.10 -16.66 -11.52
C GLU A 77 -20.38 -17.99 -11.20
N GLY A 78 -20.29 -18.36 -9.91
CA GLY A 78 -19.89 -19.70 -9.48
C GLY A 78 -18.53 -19.86 -8.79
N GLN A 79 -17.76 -18.79 -8.58
CA GLN A 79 -16.65 -18.81 -7.62
C GLN A 79 -17.03 -17.95 -6.41
N GLU A 80 -17.15 -18.54 -5.23
CA GLU A 80 -17.19 -17.82 -3.94
C GLU A 80 -15.84 -18.01 -3.26
N ILE A 81 -15.24 -16.91 -2.79
CA ILE A 81 -14.11 -16.96 -1.86
C ILE A 81 -14.79 -16.83 -0.52
N SER A 82 -14.52 -17.77 0.39
CA SER A 82 -15.05 -17.68 1.74
C SER A 82 -14.57 -16.38 2.37
N SER A 83 -15.43 -15.75 3.17
CA SER A 83 -15.10 -14.56 3.96
C SER A 83 -13.82 -14.75 4.78
N GLU A 84 -13.59 -15.97 5.27
CA GLU A 84 -12.39 -16.40 6.00
C GLU A 84 -11.11 -16.21 5.18
N LYS A 85 -11.13 -16.62 3.90
CA LYS A 85 -9.97 -16.51 3.02
C LYS A 85 -9.71 -15.06 2.59
N LEU A 86 -10.74 -14.23 2.47
CA LEU A 86 -10.56 -12.78 2.28
C LEU A 86 -9.92 -12.12 3.50
N SER A 87 -10.37 -12.49 4.70
CA SER A 87 -9.78 -12.01 5.95
C SER A 87 -8.30 -12.37 6.03
N GLU A 88 -7.95 -13.62 5.69
CA GLU A 88 -6.56 -14.08 5.67
C GLU A 88 -5.68 -13.24 4.70
N ILE A 89 -6.19 -12.95 3.50
CA ILE A 89 -5.49 -12.11 2.52
C ILE A 89 -5.28 -10.69 3.06
N VAL A 90 -6.29 -10.12 3.73
CA VAL A 90 -6.19 -8.79 4.36
C VAL A 90 -5.12 -8.80 5.44
N ASP A 91 -5.16 -9.77 6.35
CA ASP A 91 -4.20 -9.89 7.44
C ASP A 91 -2.77 -10.02 6.90
N GLN A 92 -2.53 -10.93 5.95
CA GLN A 92 -1.23 -11.10 5.30
C GLN A 92 -0.75 -9.83 4.59
N THR A 93 -1.66 -9.08 3.96
CA THR A 93 -1.31 -7.84 3.26
C THR A 93 -0.93 -6.74 4.27
N VAL A 94 -1.68 -6.60 5.36
CA VAL A 94 -1.36 -5.66 6.44
C VAL A 94 0.00 -6.01 7.06
N GLU A 95 0.24 -7.28 7.42
CA GLU A 95 1.54 -7.72 7.94
C GLU A 95 2.69 -7.42 6.98
N SER A 96 2.48 -7.68 5.68
CA SER A 96 3.47 -7.36 4.64
C SER A 96 3.80 -5.87 4.63
N ILE A 97 2.79 -5.00 4.72
CA ILE A 97 2.98 -3.54 4.76
C ILE A 97 3.75 -3.11 6.00
N LEU A 98 3.41 -3.64 7.17
CA LEU A 98 4.10 -3.35 8.43
C LEU A 98 5.58 -3.73 8.36
N SER A 99 5.94 -4.75 7.56
CA SER A 99 7.32 -5.19 7.36
C SER A 99 8.13 -4.31 6.39
N LEU A 100 7.50 -3.43 5.60
CA LEU A 100 8.19 -2.60 4.60
C LEU A 100 9.03 -1.46 5.21
N ASN A 101 8.94 -1.22 6.52
CA ASN A 101 9.60 -0.09 7.21
C ASN A 101 9.30 1.29 6.59
N MET A 102 8.10 1.46 6.03
CA MET A 102 7.66 2.71 5.40
C MET A 102 6.74 3.55 6.29
N LEU A 103 6.31 2.97 7.41
CA LEU A 103 5.32 3.54 8.31
C LEU A 103 5.97 4.07 9.57
N THR A 104 5.41 5.15 10.11
CA THR A 104 5.79 5.72 11.40
C THR A 104 4.54 6.09 12.21
N LEU A 105 4.75 6.37 13.50
CA LEU A 105 3.75 6.92 14.41
C LEU A 105 4.03 8.38 14.75
N GLU A 106 5.27 8.82 14.59
CA GLU A 106 5.75 10.15 14.94
C GLU A 106 6.65 10.72 13.83
N GLY A 107 6.69 12.05 13.71
CA GLY A 107 7.46 12.76 12.70
C GLY A 107 6.64 13.29 11.54
N GLU A 108 7.32 13.52 10.42
CA GLU A 108 6.71 14.10 9.22
C GLU A 108 5.85 13.07 8.48
N ARG A 109 4.74 13.55 7.92
CA ARG A 109 3.84 12.76 7.06
C ARG A 109 4.29 12.86 5.61
N SER A 110 4.14 11.77 4.88
CA SER A 110 4.38 11.78 3.44
C SER A 110 3.49 12.83 2.75
N PRO A 111 4.06 13.69 1.88
CA PRO A 111 3.27 14.64 1.10
C PRO A 111 2.35 13.93 0.09
N SER A 112 2.61 12.66 -0.25
CA SER A 112 1.71 11.88 -1.11
C SER A 112 0.31 11.70 -0.50
N LEU A 113 0.18 11.79 0.83
CA LEU A 113 -1.11 11.66 1.51
C LEU A 113 -2.02 12.87 1.31
N GLU A 114 -1.52 14.02 0.84
CA GLU A 114 -2.35 15.21 0.56
C GLU A 114 -3.32 15.01 -0.61
N ASN A 115 -3.08 14.01 -1.46
CA ASN A 115 -3.90 13.76 -2.64
C ASN A 115 -4.13 12.26 -2.88
N LEU A 116 -4.75 11.60 -1.90
CA LEU A 116 -5.06 10.16 -1.93
C LEU A 116 -5.79 9.71 -3.19
N VAL A 117 -6.65 10.56 -3.77
CA VAL A 117 -7.38 10.25 -5.01
C VAL A 117 -6.44 9.95 -6.18
N LYS A 118 -5.30 10.65 -6.26
CA LYS A 118 -4.27 10.39 -7.30
C LYS A 118 -3.50 9.11 -7.07
N LEU A 119 -3.61 8.51 -5.87
CA LEU A 119 -2.96 7.24 -5.52
C LEU A 119 -3.86 6.02 -5.76
N ILE A 120 -5.09 6.19 -6.22
CA ILE A 120 -5.95 5.04 -6.55
C ILE A 120 -5.41 4.37 -7.83
N PRO A 121 -5.01 3.09 -7.79
CA PRO A 121 -4.48 2.40 -8.96
C PRO A 121 -5.60 2.12 -9.99
N ASP A 122 -5.26 2.18 -11.28
CA ASP A 122 -6.15 1.68 -12.33
C ASP A 122 -6.20 0.15 -12.24
N ILE A 123 -7.37 -0.39 -11.90
CA ILE A 123 -7.59 -1.82 -11.65
C ILE A 123 -7.48 -2.64 -12.93
N GLU A 124 -7.99 -2.13 -14.06
CA GLU A 124 -8.02 -2.85 -15.34
C GLU A 124 -6.66 -2.81 -16.04
N GLY A 125 -5.93 -1.71 -15.85
CA GLY A 125 -4.58 -1.50 -16.40
C GLY A 125 -3.44 -1.99 -15.51
N TYR A 126 -3.71 -2.49 -14.30
CA TYR A 126 -2.65 -2.82 -13.34
C TYR A 126 -1.82 -4.02 -13.81
N GLN A 127 -0.59 -3.76 -14.24
CA GLN A 127 0.35 -4.82 -14.55
C GLN A 127 1.13 -5.19 -13.30
N SER A 128 0.74 -6.29 -12.66
CA SER A 128 1.58 -6.85 -11.60
C SER A 128 2.84 -7.47 -12.21
N SER A 129 3.99 -6.89 -11.83
CA SER A 129 5.36 -7.41 -11.87
C SER A 129 6.19 -7.28 -13.17
N ILE A 130 7.24 -6.47 -13.07
CA ILE A 130 8.61 -7.01 -13.05
C ILE A 130 9.16 -6.61 -11.68
N VAL A 131 9.78 -7.56 -10.98
CA VAL A 131 10.67 -7.28 -9.84
C VAL A 131 11.80 -6.39 -10.36
N ARG A 132 11.56 -5.10 -10.52
CA ARG A 132 12.66 -4.14 -10.62
C ARG A 132 13.21 -4.07 -9.21
N LEU A 133 14.12 -5.00 -8.94
CA LEU A 133 15.11 -4.94 -7.88
C LEU A 133 15.39 -3.47 -7.61
N SER A 134 15.27 -3.07 -6.35
CA SER A 134 15.69 -1.78 -5.81
C SER A 134 17.02 -1.35 -6.43
N ARG A 135 17.01 -0.74 -7.61
CA ARG A 135 18.22 -0.20 -8.20
C ARG A 135 18.42 1.14 -7.53
N PRO A 136 19.63 1.47 -7.07
CA PRO A 136 19.95 2.85 -6.81
C PRO A 136 19.56 3.66 -8.05
N LEU A 137 18.84 4.77 -7.89
CA LEU A 137 18.78 5.77 -8.95
C LEU A 137 20.21 6.29 -9.12
N SER A 138 20.98 5.69 -10.01
CA SER A 138 22.27 6.21 -10.44
C SER A 138 22.00 7.36 -11.41
N VAL A 139 21.51 8.48 -10.90
CA VAL A 139 21.67 9.78 -11.53
C VAL A 139 21.92 10.76 -10.40
N SER A 140 23.19 10.89 -10.03
CA SER A 140 23.70 12.14 -9.49
C SER A 140 23.55 13.19 -10.60
N ILE A 141 22.99 14.34 -10.23
CA ILE A 141 22.80 15.52 -11.09
C ILE A 141 24.12 15.93 -11.74
#